data_AF-A0A945Y5N8-F1
#
_entry.id   AF-A0A945Y5N8-F1
#
_cell.length_a   1.000
_cell.length_b   1.000
_cell.length_c   1.000
_cell.angle_alpha   90.00
_cell.angle_beta   90.00
_cell.angle_gamma   90.00
#
_symmetry.space_group_name_H-M   'P 1'
#
loop_
_entity.id
_entity.type
_entity.pdbx_description
1 polymer ?
#
loop_
_entity_poly.entity_id
_entity_poly.type
_entity_poly.pdbx_seq_one_letter_code
_entity_poly.pdbx_strand_id
1 'polypeptide(L)'
;MSASSSKNARTALFDYSKYWAECMGVAGILPTTRAEMDALGWDSCDVIIVTGDAYVDHPSFGMAVIGRLLEAQGFRVGIIAQPDWQSKQAFMQLGKPNLF
;
A
#
# COMPACT_ATOMS: atom_id res chain seq x y z
N MET A 1 -46.17 13.42 11.04
CA MET A 1 -45.26 13.98 12.04
C MET A 1 -44.10 13.00 12.18
N SER A 2 -43.09 13.15 11.33
CA SER A 2 -41.73 13.61 11.69
C SER A 2 -41.11 12.84 12.85
N ALA A 3 -40.09 12.05 12.55
CA ALA A 3 -38.76 12.28 13.12
C ALA A 3 -37.70 11.74 12.14
N SER A 4 -37.15 12.66 11.35
CA SER A 4 -35.83 12.51 10.73
C SER A 4 -34.77 12.40 11.83
N SER A 5 -33.88 11.41 11.74
CA SER A 5 -32.67 11.30 12.57
C SER A 5 -31.65 10.52 11.73
N SER A 6 -30.42 10.94 11.47
CA SER A 6 -29.63 12.12 11.80
C SER A 6 -28.49 12.15 10.76
N LYS A 7 -28.20 13.31 10.15
CA LYS A 7 -27.01 13.49 9.33
C LYS A 7 -25.78 13.56 10.25
N ASN A 8 -24.87 12.60 10.07
CA ASN A 8 -23.41 12.77 10.15
C ASN A 8 -22.77 12.96 11.55
N ALA A 9 -22.69 11.87 12.32
CA ALA A 9 -21.57 11.73 13.26
C ALA A 9 -20.31 11.49 12.41
N ARG A 10 -19.31 12.37 12.49
CA ARG A 10 -18.05 12.16 11.75
C ARG A 10 -17.40 10.88 12.26
N THR A 11 -17.23 9.88 11.40
CA THR A 11 -16.41 8.69 11.68
C THR A 11 -15.01 9.14 12.08
N ALA A 12 -14.47 8.65 13.20
CA ALA A 12 -13.09 8.98 13.57
C ALA A 12 -12.12 8.35 12.56
N LEU A 13 -10.90 8.90 12.46
CA LEU A 13 -9.93 8.50 11.45
C LEU A 13 -9.63 6.99 11.46
N PHE A 14 -9.63 6.36 12.64
CA PHE A 14 -9.29 4.95 12.82
C PHE A 14 -10.51 4.02 12.96
N ASP A 15 -11.73 4.56 12.81
CA ASP A 15 -12.96 3.77 12.92
C ASP A 15 -13.42 3.20 11.56
N TYR A 16 -12.69 3.50 10.48
CA TYR A 16 -12.94 2.91 9.18
C TYR A 16 -12.57 1.43 9.18
N SER A 17 -13.39 0.61 8.54
CA SER A 17 -13.05 -0.78 8.28
C SER A 17 -11.78 -0.85 7.45
N LYS A 18 -10.86 -1.73 7.86
CA LYS A 18 -9.66 -2.03 7.12
C LYS A 18 -10.02 -2.67 5.77
N TYR A 19 -9.10 -2.57 4.83
CA TYR A 19 -9.23 -3.17 3.53
C TYR A 19 -9.07 -4.70 3.60
N TRP A 20 -9.63 -5.41 2.62
CA TRP A 20 -9.83 -6.86 2.67
C TRP A 20 -8.54 -7.66 2.87
N ALA A 21 -7.41 -7.11 2.42
CA ALA A 21 -6.13 -7.81 2.43
C ALA A 21 -5.51 -7.92 3.84
N GLU A 22 -6.12 -7.34 4.87
CA GLU A 22 -5.73 -7.55 6.26
C GLU A 22 -5.69 -9.04 6.67
N CYS A 23 -6.49 -9.90 6.02
CA CYS A 23 -6.53 -11.33 6.29
C CYS A 23 -5.27 -12.08 5.82
N MET A 24 -4.45 -11.48 4.95
CA MET A 24 -3.19 -12.05 4.45
C MET A 24 -2.00 -11.75 5.38
N GLY A 25 -2.19 -10.95 6.43
CA GLY A 25 -1.13 -10.58 7.35
C GLY A 25 -0.22 -9.46 6.82
N VAL A 26 0.89 -9.26 7.52
CA VAL A 26 1.86 -8.17 7.29
C VAL A 26 3.12 -8.77 6.67
N ALA A 27 3.66 -8.14 5.63
CA ALA A 27 4.91 -8.55 5.01
C ALA A 27 6.10 -8.21 5.92
N GLY A 28 7.11 -9.10 5.98
CA GLY A 28 8.34 -8.82 6.74
C GLY A 28 9.05 -7.56 6.23
N ILE A 29 9.12 -7.41 4.91
CA ILE A 29 9.55 -6.20 4.18
C ILE A 29 8.56 -5.97 3.04
N LEU A 30 8.33 -4.71 2.64
CA LEU A 30 7.46 -4.43 1.51
C LEU A 30 8.13 -4.96 0.22
N PRO A 31 7.39 -5.69 -0.63
CA PRO A 31 7.96 -6.26 -1.84
C PRO A 31 8.42 -5.17 -2.81
N THR A 32 9.61 -5.39 -3.35
CA THR A 32 10.25 -4.56 -4.40
C THR A 32 10.35 -5.30 -5.72
N THR A 33 10.12 -6.62 -5.71
CA THR A 33 10.13 -7.49 -6.89
C THR A 33 8.91 -8.40 -6.97
N ARG A 34 8.61 -8.92 -8.17
CA ARG A 34 7.56 -9.94 -8.36
C ARG A 34 7.83 -11.22 -7.58
N ALA A 35 9.10 -11.64 -7.48
CA ALA A 35 9.46 -12.84 -6.74
C ALA A 35 9.15 -12.72 -5.23
N GLU A 36 9.35 -11.54 -4.66
CA GLU A 36 8.96 -11.26 -3.27
C GLU A 36 7.43 -11.25 -3.10
N MET A 37 6.69 -10.72 -4.08
CA MET A 37 5.21 -10.82 -4.08
C MET A 37 4.76 -12.28 -4.12
N ASP A 38 5.36 -13.10 -4.98
CA ASP A 38 5.04 -14.52 -5.09
C ASP A 38 5.33 -15.26 -3.77
N ALA A 39 6.43 -14.91 -3.07
CA ALA A 39 6.76 -15.46 -1.75
C ALA A 39 5.75 -15.06 -0.66
N LEU A 40 5.10 -13.90 -0.80
CA LEU A 40 3.99 -13.44 0.05
C LEU A 40 2.63 -14.02 -0.39
N GLY A 41 2.58 -14.74 -1.52
CA GLY A 41 1.35 -15.24 -2.13
C GLY A 41 0.49 -14.14 -2.76
N TRP A 42 1.09 -13.00 -3.13
CA TRP A 42 0.39 -11.86 -3.73
C TRP A 42 0.47 -11.89 -5.25
N ASP A 43 -0.68 -11.91 -5.91
CA ASP A 43 -0.79 -11.83 -7.37
C ASP A 43 -0.58 -10.40 -7.91
N SER A 44 -1.00 -9.40 -7.13
CA SER A 44 -0.89 -7.96 -7.42
C SER A 44 -0.74 -7.13 -6.15
N CYS A 45 -0.19 -5.92 -6.29
CA CYS A 45 -0.25 -4.90 -5.24
C CYS A 45 -1.56 -4.12 -5.36
N ASP A 46 -2.11 -3.64 -4.26
CA ASP A 46 -3.22 -2.71 -4.28
C ASP A 46 -2.73 -1.28 -4.52
N VAL A 47 -1.61 -0.92 -3.90
CA VAL A 47 -0.92 0.36 -4.06
C VAL A 47 0.56 0.12 -4.38
N ILE A 48 1.11 0.86 -5.34
CA ILE A 48 2.56 0.86 -5.60
C ILE A 48 3.13 2.25 -5.30
N ILE A 49 4.08 2.32 -4.38
CA ILE A 49 4.81 3.56 -4.06
C ILE A 49 6.05 3.62 -4.95
N VAL A 50 6.10 4.63 -5.81
CA VAL A 50 7.29 4.94 -6.61
C VAL A 50 8.06 6.07 -5.92
N THR A 51 9.35 5.90 -5.68
CA THR A 51 10.21 6.90 -5.05
C THR A 51 11.52 7.09 -5.80
N GLY A 52 12.02 8.33 -5.83
CA GLY A 52 13.35 8.66 -6.35
C GLY A 52 14.48 8.48 -5.32
N ASP A 53 14.17 8.06 -4.10
CA ASP A 53 15.13 7.80 -3.02
C ASP A 53 15.36 6.29 -2.84
N ALA A 54 16.42 5.90 -2.14
CA ALA A 54 16.67 4.51 -1.77
C ALA A 54 15.59 4.01 -0.81
N TYR A 55 15.11 2.78 -1.01
CA TYR A 55 14.23 2.14 -0.05
C TYR A 55 15.03 1.44 1.04
N VAL A 56 14.82 1.88 2.27
CA VAL A 56 15.17 1.17 3.50
C VAL A 56 13.92 1.16 4.36
N ASP A 57 13.54 0.00 4.86
CA ASP A 57 12.36 -0.15 5.69
C ASP A 57 12.62 0.36 7.12
N HIS A 58 12.71 1.68 7.26
CA HIS A 58 13.08 2.36 8.50
C HIS A 58 12.21 3.61 8.69
N PRO A 59 11.74 3.92 9.92
CA PRO A 59 10.81 5.04 10.17
C PRO A 59 11.36 6.43 9.82
N SER A 60 12.67 6.58 9.61
CA SER A 60 13.26 7.83 9.08
C SER A 60 13.01 8.04 7.58
N PHE A 61 12.50 7.03 6.87
CA PHE A 61 12.23 7.07 5.44
C PHE A 61 10.72 7.20 5.22
N GLY A 62 10.30 8.31 4.60
CA GLY A 62 8.87 8.66 4.48
C GLY A 62 8.04 7.62 3.74
N MET A 63 8.56 7.05 2.65
CA MET A 63 7.90 5.98 1.90
C MET A 63 7.71 4.70 2.73
N ALA A 64 8.63 4.37 3.64
CA ALA A 64 8.48 3.24 4.55
C ALA A 64 7.31 3.49 5.52
N VAL A 65 7.24 4.68 6.12
CA VAL A 65 6.13 5.07 7.01
C VAL A 65 4.79 5.03 6.29
N ILE A 66 4.71 5.58 5.07
CA ILE A 66 3.48 5.55 4.25
C ILE A 66 3.09 4.11 3.91
N GLY A 67 4.04 3.30 3.45
CA GLY A 67 3.78 1.91 3.09
C GLY A 67 3.28 1.08 4.27
N ARG A 68 3.92 1.22 5.44
CA ARG A 68 3.51 0.53 6.67
C ARG A 68 2.17 1.02 7.21
N LEU A 69 1.86 2.31 7.07
CA LEU A 69 0.54 2.83 7.42
C LEU A 69 -0.56 2.22 6.54
N LEU A 70 -0.35 2.18 5.23
CA LEU A 70 -1.29 1.57 4.28
C LEU A 70 -1.44 0.06 4.53
N GLU A 71 -0.34 -0.65 4.75
CA GLU A 71 -0.38 -2.07 5.10
C GLU A 71 -1.14 -2.32 6.42
N ALA A 72 -0.96 -1.47 7.43
CA ALA A 72 -1.72 -1.54 8.68
C ALA A 72 -3.24 -1.28 8.49
N GLN A 73 -3.61 -0.57 7.41
CA GLN A 73 -5.00 -0.40 6.96
C GLN A 73 -5.49 -1.56 6.06
N GLY A 74 -4.69 -2.61 5.88
CA GLY A 74 -5.08 -3.83 5.18
C GLY A 74 -4.84 -3.79 3.67
N PHE A 75 -3.98 -2.90 3.16
CA PHE A 75 -3.63 -2.86 1.73
C PHE A 75 -2.35 -3.66 1.45
N ARG A 76 -2.27 -4.30 0.28
CA ARG A 76 -0.99 -4.83 -0.24
C ARG A 76 -0.21 -3.70 -0.90
N VAL A 77 0.98 -3.41 -0.38
CA VAL A 77 1.79 -2.28 -0.85
C VAL A 77 3.13 -2.76 -1.39
N GLY A 78 3.46 -2.36 -2.62
CA GLY A 78 4.78 -2.57 -3.20
C GLY A 78 5.57 -1.27 -3.29
N ILE A 79 6.90 -1.36 -3.35
CA ILE A 79 7.80 -0.21 -3.48
C ILE A 79 8.64 -0.36 -4.76
N ILE A 80 8.70 0.70 -5.56
CA ILE A 80 9.66 0.87 -6.67
C ILE A 80 10.58 2.03 -6.31
N ALA A 81 11.82 1.70 -5.94
CA ALA A 81 12.83 2.69 -5.55
C ALA A 81 13.80 2.97 -6.70
N GLN A 82 14.08 4.24 -6.94
CA GLN A 82 15.00 4.73 -7.98
C GLN A 82 14.83 4.00 -9.33
N PRO A 83 13.60 3.94 -9.89
CA PRO A 83 13.43 3.35 -11.22
C PRO A 83 14.26 4.13 -12.24
N ASP A 84 14.78 3.42 -13.24
CA ASP A 84 15.36 4.05 -14.42
C ASP A 84 14.31 4.94 -15.11
N TRP A 85 14.50 6.25 -15.01
CA TRP A 85 13.58 7.26 -15.53
C TRP A 85 13.55 7.32 -17.06
N GLN A 86 14.50 6.68 -17.74
CA GLN A 86 14.53 6.58 -19.19
C GLN A 86 13.66 5.44 -19.73
N SER A 87 13.24 4.50 -18.87
CA SER A 87 12.49 3.31 -19.27
C SER A 87 11.19 3.16 -18.50
N LYS A 88 10.06 3.17 -19.23
CA LYS A 88 8.75 2.85 -18.66
C LYS A 88 8.70 1.47 -17.99
N GLN A 89 9.54 0.53 -18.42
CA GLN A 89 9.56 -0.83 -17.85
C GLN A 89 9.96 -0.82 -16.37
N ALA A 90 10.85 0.09 -15.96
CA ALA A 90 11.27 0.21 -14.57
C ALA A 90 10.10 0.56 -13.63
N PHE A 91 9.15 1.35 -14.12
CA PHE A 91 7.92 1.71 -13.39
C PHE A 91 6.86 0.60 -13.41
N MET A 92 7.01 -0.41 -14.27
CA MET A 92 6.04 -1.49 -14.46
C MET A 92 6.49 -2.83 -13.84
N GLN A 93 7.63 -2.86 -13.16
CA GLN A 93 8.26 -4.10 -12.69
C GLN A 93 7.39 -4.92 -11.72
N LEU A 94 6.50 -4.28 -10.96
CA LEU A 94 5.56 -4.95 -10.06
C LEU A 94 4.20 -5.31 -10.70
N GLY A 95 3.99 -4.92 -11.96
CA GLY A 95 2.71 -5.06 -12.66
C GLY A 95 1.74 -3.91 -12.36
N LYS A 96 0.48 -4.08 -12.78
CA LYS A 96 -0.57 -3.09 -12.59
C LYS A 96 -1.11 -3.15 -11.15
N PRO A 97 -1.21 -2.03 -10.42
CA PRO A 97 -1.86 -2.00 -9.12
C PRO A 97 -3.38 -2.08 -9.24
N ASN A 98 -4.07 -2.52 -8.18
CA ASN A 98 -5.54 -2.58 -8.17
C ASN A 98 -6.21 -1.22 -7.93
N LEU A 99 -5.55 -0.34 -7.18
CA LEU A 99 -6.09 0.97 -6.80
C LEU A 99 -5.26 2.13 -7.34
N PHE A 100 -3.99 2.24 -6.92
CA PHE A 100 -3.11 3.38 -7.20
C PHE A 100 -1.69 2.96 -7.59
#